data_AF-X1N309-F1
#
_entry.id   AF-X1N309-F1
#
_cell.length_a   1.000
_cell.length_b   1.000
_cell.length_c   1.000
_cell.angle_alpha   90.00
_cell.angle_beta   90.00
_cell.angle_gamma   90.00
#
_symmetry.space_group_name_H-M   'P 1'
#
loop_
_entity.id
_entity.type
_entity.pdbx_description
1 polymer ?
#
loop_
_entity_poly.entity_id
_entity_poly.type
_entity_poly.pdbx_seq_one_letter_code
_entity_poly.pdbx_strand_id
1 'polypeptide(L)'
;MVAEAWQRAEIPGPIKALVIKKPEVVQAMIKKAKRPIFVVGHEAAKINLGDKKPIDYVIRIAKAANIPVVATAQTVAEFLKRDFRPAAWMSAMDIGNRLTDPGWSVSGEGGSHDLAL
;
A
#
# COMPACT_ATOMS: atom_id res chain seq x y z
N MET A 1 0.80 13.67 28.47
CA MET A 1 1.13 13.14 27.14
C MET A 1 2.49 12.48 27.24
N VAL A 2 2.54 11.16 27.11
CA VAL A 2 3.80 10.40 27.19
C VAL A 2 4.43 10.44 25.81
N ALA A 3 5.63 10.98 25.70
CA ALA A 3 6.40 10.97 24.47
C ALA A 3 6.78 9.52 24.15
N GLU A 4 6.42 9.04 22.96
CA GLU A 4 6.80 7.70 22.51
C GLU A 4 8.31 7.68 22.19
N ALA A 5 9.01 6.68 22.72
CA ALA A 5 10.47 6.61 22.79
C ALA A 5 11.20 6.54 21.42
N TRP A 6 10.48 6.53 20.29
CA TRP A 6 11.05 6.51 18.95
C TRP A 6 11.00 7.86 18.22
N GLN A 7 10.46 8.93 18.81
CA GLN A 7 10.47 10.26 18.18
C GLN A 7 11.87 10.91 18.26
N ARG A 8 12.75 10.61 17.30
CA ARG A 8 13.96 11.41 17.05
C ARG A 8 13.61 12.58 16.13
N ALA A 9 13.38 13.76 16.71
CA ALA A 9 13.44 15.13 16.14
C ALA A 9 12.74 15.49 14.80
N GLU A 10 12.37 14.54 13.95
CA GLU A 10 11.71 14.79 12.68
C GLU A 10 10.19 14.81 12.88
N ILE A 11 9.69 15.98 13.26
CA ILE A 11 8.27 16.29 13.13
C ILE A 11 8.11 16.84 11.71
N PRO A 12 7.51 16.09 10.76
CA PRO A 12 7.39 16.49 9.35
C PRO A 12 6.43 17.69 9.12
N GLY A 13 6.03 18.37 10.19
CA GLY A 13 5.08 19.46 10.22
C GLY A 13 4.01 19.27 11.32
N PRO A 14 3.14 20.28 11.50
CA PRO A 14 2.05 20.21 12.48
C PRO A 14 0.99 19.16 12.12
N ILE A 15 0.89 18.79 10.84
CA ILE A 15 -0.08 17.82 10.33
C ILE A 15 0.55 16.43 10.35
N LYS A 16 -0.12 15.47 10.99
CA LYS A 16 0.29 14.06 11.09
C LYS A 16 -0.85 13.14 10.69
N ALA A 17 -0.51 11.90 10.33
CA ALA A 17 -1.49 10.87 10.05
C ALA A 17 -2.33 10.56 11.31
N LEU A 18 -3.62 10.26 11.10
CA LEU A 18 -4.52 9.82 12.15
C LEU A 18 -4.32 8.32 12.41
N VAL A 19 -4.21 7.94 13.69
CA VAL A 19 -4.09 6.52 14.08
C VAL A 19 -5.44 5.82 13.91
N ILE A 20 -5.51 4.86 12.99
CA ILE A 20 -6.69 4.03 12.79
C ILE A 20 -6.58 2.79 13.70
N LYS A 21 -7.41 2.75 14.75
CA LYS A 21 -7.42 1.65 15.74
C LYS A 21 -8.36 0.50 15.38
N LYS A 22 -9.32 0.75 14.48
CA LYS A 22 -10.40 -0.17 14.14
C LYS A 22 -10.26 -0.64 12.69
N PRO A 23 -10.08 -1.94 12.42
CA PRO A 23 -9.91 -2.44 11.05
C PRO A 23 -11.15 -2.17 10.17
N GLU A 24 -12.33 -2.05 10.77
CA GLU A 24 -13.59 -1.74 10.06
C GLU A 24 -13.53 -0.39 9.34
N VAL A 25 -12.74 0.56 9.86
CA VAL A 25 -12.55 1.87 9.24
C VAL A 25 -11.78 1.72 7.92
N VAL A 26 -10.67 0.97 7.91
CA VAL A 26 -9.90 0.69 6.69
C VAL A 26 -10.75 -0.10 5.71
N GLN A 27 -11.49 -1.10 6.19
CA GLN A 27 -12.43 -1.86 5.35
C GLN A 27 -13.48 -0.95 4.69
N ALA A 28 -14.06 0.00 5.43
CA ALA A 28 -15.02 0.94 4.89
C ALA A 28 -14.40 1.90 3.87
N MET A 29 -13.16 2.37 4.12
CA MET A 29 -12.41 3.19 3.17
C MET A 29 -12.16 2.44 1.85
N ILE A 30 -11.71 1.19 1.94
CA ILE A 30 -11.49 0.33 0.77
C ILE A 30 -12.79 0.12 -0.01
N LYS A 31 -13.90 -0.21 0.66
CA LYS A 31 -15.20 -0.41 0.01
C LYS A 31 -15.76 0.86 -0.65
N LYS A 32 -15.44 2.03 -0.10
CA LYS A 32 -15.90 3.32 -0.62
C LYS A 32 -15.04 3.83 -1.78
N ALA A 33 -13.76 3.44 -1.82
CA ALA A 33 -12.84 3.84 -2.88
C ALA A 33 -13.30 3.32 -4.23
N LYS A 34 -13.31 4.20 -5.23
CA LYS A 34 -13.66 3.85 -6.61
C LYS A 34 -12.47 3.26 -7.35
N ARG A 35 -11.26 3.75 -7.05
CA ARG A 35 -10.01 3.37 -7.72
C ARG A 35 -8.88 3.23 -6.70
N PRO A 36 -8.99 2.27 -5.76
CA PRO A 36 -7.92 2.03 -4.81
C PRO A 36 -6.65 1.51 -5.51
N ILE A 37 -5.50 1.79 -4.93
CA ILE A 37 -4.19 1.24 -5.32
C ILE A 37 -3.49 0.72 -4.07
N PHE A 38 -2.87 -0.46 -4.17
CA PHE A 38 -2.13 -1.06 -3.05
C PHE A 38 -0.63 -1.11 -3.36
N VAL A 39 0.15 -0.25 -2.70
CA VAL A 39 1.58 -0.10 -2.90
C VAL A 39 2.32 -0.98 -1.91
N VAL A 40 3.19 -1.87 -2.41
CA VAL A 40 3.85 -2.87 -1.55
C VAL A 40 5.36 -2.71 -1.58
N GLY A 41 5.89 -2.41 -0.38
CA GLY A 41 7.30 -2.31 -0.06
C GLY A 41 8.02 -3.67 0.01
N HIS A 42 9.34 -3.65 -0.16
CA HIS A 42 10.20 -4.85 -0.07
C HIS A 42 10.24 -5.50 1.32
N GLU A 43 10.01 -4.73 2.38
CA GLU A 43 9.94 -5.26 3.75
C GLU A 43 8.74 -6.19 3.96
N ALA A 44 7.69 -6.08 3.13
CA ALA A 44 6.51 -6.96 3.21
C ALA A 44 6.83 -8.44 2.96
N ALA A 45 7.94 -8.74 2.28
CA ALA A 45 8.40 -10.10 2.03
C ALA A 45 9.48 -10.59 3.02
N LYS A 46 10.06 -9.68 3.81
CA LYS A 46 11.13 -9.99 4.77
C LYS A 46 10.62 -10.18 6.18
N ILE A 47 9.68 -9.34 6.61
CA ILE A 47 9.18 -9.33 7.99
C ILE A 47 8.23 -10.52 8.21
N ASN A 48 8.34 -11.15 9.37
CA ASN A 48 7.38 -12.16 9.81
C ASN A 48 6.31 -11.50 10.68
N LEU A 49 5.05 -11.75 10.37
CA LEU A 49 3.89 -11.30 11.15
C LEU A 49 3.21 -12.53 11.76
N GLY A 50 3.74 -12.98 12.90
CA GLY A 50 3.45 -14.29 13.45
C GLY A 50 3.94 -15.40 12.51
N ASP A 51 3.03 -16.31 12.13
CA ASP A 51 3.35 -17.46 11.28
C ASP A 51 3.26 -17.16 9.77
N LYS A 52 2.89 -15.93 9.38
CA LYS A 52 2.70 -15.54 7.98
C LYS A 52 3.50 -14.29 7.65
N LYS A 53 3.77 -14.08 6.37
CA LYS A 53 4.41 -12.86 5.91
C LYS A 53 3.34 -11.81 5.56
N PRO A 54 3.60 -10.50 5.76
CA PRO A 54 2.70 -9.43 5.34
C PRO A 54 2.24 -9.56 3.88
N ILE A 55 3.13 -9.99 2.98
CA ILE A 55 2.81 -10.24 1.57
C ILE A 55 1.63 -11.21 1.37
N ASP A 56 1.48 -12.22 2.23
CA ASP A 56 0.39 -13.20 2.13
C ASP A 56 -0.96 -12.54 2.47
N TYR A 57 -0.97 -11.61 3.43
CA TYR A 57 -2.15 -10.82 3.76
C TYR A 57 -2.49 -9.80 2.68
N VAL A 58 -1.48 -9.16 2.09
CA VAL A 58 -1.67 -8.24 0.96
C VAL A 58 -2.36 -8.98 -0.19
N ILE A 59 -1.86 -10.16 -0.57
CA ILE A 59 -2.47 -10.97 -1.66
C ILE A 59 -3.93 -11.29 -1.33
N ARG A 60 -4.24 -11.67 -0.08
CA ARG A 60 -5.62 -11.97 0.34
C ARG A 60 -6.53 -10.74 0.26
N ILE A 61 -6.07 -9.59 0.74
CA ILE A 61 -6.84 -8.33 0.73
C ILE A 61 -7.05 -7.87 -0.72
N ALA A 62 -5.99 -7.88 -1.53
CA ALA A 62 -6.05 -7.46 -2.93
C ALA A 62 -7.03 -8.32 -3.74
N LYS A 63 -7.00 -9.66 -3.55
CA LYS A 63 -7.97 -10.56 -4.20
C LYS A 63 -9.41 -10.33 -3.71
N ALA A 64 -9.60 -10.16 -2.40
CA ALA A 64 -10.94 -10.00 -1.81
C ALA A 64 -11.61 -8.66 -2.19
N ALA A 65 -10.82 -7.59 -2.34
CA ALA A 65 -11.31 -6.25 -2.66
C ALA A 65 -11.03 -5.83 -4.11
N ASN A 66 -10.50 -6.73 -4.95
CA ASN A 66 -10.12 -6.48 -6.34
C ASN A 66 -9.24 -5.23 -6.52
N ILE A 67 -8.22 -5.08 -5.66
CA ILE A 67 -7.34 -3.90 -5.66
C ILE A 67 -6.09 -4.18 -6.50
N PRO A 68 -5.74 -3.32 -7.47
CA PRO A 68 -4.48 -3.44 -8.18
C PRO A 68 -3.29 -3.23 -7.23
N VAL A 69 -2.40 -4.21 -7.21
CA VAL A 69 -1.17 -4.17 -6.41
C VAL A 69 -0.03 -3.64 -7.26
N VAL A 70 0.71 -2.66 -6.73
CA VAL A 70 1.96 -2.19 -7.32
C VAL A 70 3.11 -2.62 -6.43
N ALA A 71 3.97 -3.48 -6.97
CA ALA A 71 5.16 -3.91 -6.27
C ALA A 71 6.27 -2.86 -6.41
N THR A 72 6.99 -2.59 -5.33
CA THR A 72 8.23 -1.80 -5.37
C THR A 72 9.45 -2.72 -5.36
N ALA A 73 10.51 -2.31 -6.06
CA ALA A 73 11.82 -2.96 -6.01
C ALA A 73 11.74 -4.50 -6.24
N GLN A 74 12.52 -5.28 -5.51
CA GLN A 74 12.67 -6.73 -5.73
C GLN A 74 11.46 -7.57 -5.29
N THR A 75 10.42 -6.95 -4.72
CA THR A 75 9.24 -7.63 -4.16
C THR A 75 8.42 -8.38 -5.21
N VAL A 76 8.54 -8.00 -6.49
CA VAL A 76 7.84 -8.66 -7.59
C VAL A 76 8.13 -10.16 -7.65
N ALA A 77 9.38 -10.58 -7.40
CA ALA A 77 9.76 -11.99 -7.40
C ALA A 77 9.01 -12.79 -6.32
N GLU A 78 8.77 -12.17 -5.16
CA GLU A 78 8.08 -12.80 -4.04
C GLU A 78 6.57 -12.93 -4.28
N PHE A 79 5.98 -12.02 -5.06
CA PHE A 79 4.61 -12.16 -5.54
C PHE A 79 4.47 -13.27 -6.58
N LEU A 80 5.41 -13.34 -7.54
CA LEU A 80 5.39 -14.36 -8.58
C LEU A 80 5.54 -15.78 -8.02
N LYS A 81 6.38 -15.97 -6.99
CA LYS A 81 6.48 -17.25 -6.25
C LYS A 81 5.19 -17.70 -5.57
N ARG A 82 4.23 -16.78 -5.38
CA ARG A 82 2.93 -17.02 -4.74
C ARG A 82 1.78 -17.00 -5.75
N ASP A 83 2.10 -17.18 -7.04
CA ASP A 83 1.15 -17.16 -8.15
C ASP A 83 0.27 -15.91 -8.17
N PHE A 84 0.86 -14.78 -7.80
CA PHE A 84 0.22 -13.48 -7.84
C PHE A 84 0.99 -12.55 -8.76
N ARG A 85 0.31 -11.97 -9.74
CA ARG A 85 0.89 -10.98 -10.66
C ARG A 85 0.48 -9.58 -10.22
N PRO A 86 1.42 -8.74 -9.76
CA PRO A 86 1.15 -7.33 -9.53
C PRO A 86 0.68 -6.64 -10.82
N ALA A 87 -0.16 -5.61 -10.69
CA ALA A 87 -0.64 -4.81 -11.80
C ALA A 87 0.49 -3.99 -12.45
N ALA A 88 1.45 -3.53 -11.64
CA ALA A 88 2.63 -2.84 -12.11
C ALA A 88 3.82 -3.05 -11.16
N TRP A 89 5.02 -2.74 -11.68
CA TRP A 89 6.26 -2.75 -10.94
C TRP A 89 7.06 -1.49 -11.27
N MET A 90 7.38 -0.69 -10.25
CA MET A 90 8.17 0.54 -10.39
C MET A 90 8.78 0.98 -9.04
N SER A 91 9.64 2.00 -9.04
CA SER A 91 10.24 2.49 -7.78
C SER A 91 9.22 3.25 -6.92
N ALA A 92 9.43 3.31 -5.61
CA ALA A 92 8.54 4.07 -4.73
C ALA A 92 8.49 5.58 -5.10
N MET A 93 9.61 6.12 -5.61
CA MET A 93 9.68 7.49 -6.12
C MET A 93 8.78 7.67 -7.36
N ASP A 94 8.82 6.73 -8.31
CA ASP A 94 7.98 6.80 -9.51
C ASP A 94 6.50 6.69 -9.17
N ILE A 95 6.13 5.82 -8.23
CA ILE A 95 4.75 5.71 -7.75
C ILE A 95 4.32 7.05 -7.14
N GLY A 96 5.12 7.60 -6.23
CA GLY A 96 4.83 8.87 -5.58
C GLY A 96 4.61 9.99 -6.58
N ASN A 97 5.49 10.12 -7.57
CA ASN A 97 5.37 11.12 -8.62
C ASN A 97 4.09 10.91 -9.47
N ARG A 98 3.83 9.67 -9.90
CA ARG A 98 2.67 9.34 -10.76
C ARG A 98 1.33 9.52 -10.05
N LEU A 99 1.26 9.29 -8.73
CA LEU A 99 0.05 9.53 -7.95
C LEU A 99 -0.35 11.02 -7.91
N THR A 100 0.58 11.94 -8.20
CA THR A 100 0.24 13.37 -8.32
C THR A 100 -0.41 13.74 -9.65
N ASP A 101 -0.31 12.89 -10.67
CA ASP A 101 -0.90 13.12 -11.99
C ASP A 101 -2.38 12.72 -11.99
N PRO A 102 -3.32 13.67 -12.19
CA PRO A 102 -4.75 13.39 -12.25
C PRO A 102 -5.16 12.41 -13.37
N GLY A 103 -4.36 12.34 -14.44
CA GLY A 103 -4.61 11.50 -15.62
C GLY A 103 -4.03 10.09 -15.49
N TRP A 104 -3.15 9.84 -14.53
CA TRP A 104 -2.47 8.56 -14.42
C TRP A 104 -3.30 7.50 -13.69
N SER A 105 -3.26 6.26 -14.20
CA SER A 105 -3.87 5.08 -13.59
C SER A 105 -2.96 3.87 -13.75
N VAL A 106 -2.86 3.03 -12.72
CA VAL A 106 -2.10 1.77 -12.78
C VAL A 106 -2.66 0.79 -13.82
N SER A 107 -3.97 0.80 -14.05
CA SER A 107 -4.61 -0.08 -15.05
C SER A 107 -4.59 0.52 -16.46
N GLY A 108 -4.10 1.76 -16.63
CA GLY A 108 -4.18 2.50 -17.89
C GLY A 108 -5.57 3.09 -18.18
N GLU A 109 -6.58 2.76 -17.38
CA GLU A 109 -7.96 3.21 -17.55
C GLU A 109 -8.44 3.96 -16.29
N GLY A 110 -9.27 4.99 -16.49
CA GLY A 110 -10.08 5.56 -15.41
C GLY A 110 -9.45 6.69 -14.57
N GLY A 111 -8.23 7.14 -14.87
CA GLY A 111 -7.60 8.31 -14.20
C GLY A 111 -7.19 8.07 -12.74
N SER A 112 -6.88 9.16 -12.03
CA SER A 112 -6.20 9.12 -10.71
C SER A 112 -6.90 8.30 -9.62
N HIS A 113 -6.06 7.70 -8.77
CA HIS A 113 -6.43 6.87 -7.63
C HIS A 113 -6.95 7.71 -6.46
N ASP A 114 -8.09 7.31 -5.89
CA ASP A 114 -8.74 8.04 -4.78
C ASP A 114 -8.37 7.50 -3.39
N LEU A 115 -7.71 6.33 -3.34
CA LEU A 115 -7.18 5.73 -2.12
C LEU A 115 -5.87 4.99 -2.42
N ALA A 116 -4.78 5.39 -1.78
CA ALA A 116 -3.51 4.64 -1.77
C ALA A 116 -3.30 3.98 -0.41
N LEU A 117 -2.97 2.69 -0.45
CA LEU A 117 -2.65 1.84 0.70
C LEU A 117 -1.19 1.41 0.69
#